data_AF-A0A3D0J0P2-F1
#
_entry.id   AF-A0A3D0J0P2-F1
#
_cell.length_a   1.000
_cell.length_b   1.000
_cell.length_c   1.000
_cell.angle_alpha   90.00
_cell.angle_beta   90.00
_cell.angle_gamma   90.00
#
_symmetry.space_group_name_H-M   'P 1'
#
loop_
_entity.id
_entity.type
_entity.pdbx_description
1 polymer ?
#
loop_
_entity_poly.entity_id
_entity_poly.type
_entity_poly.pdbx_seq_one_letter_code
_entity_poly.pdbx_strand_id
1 'polypeptide(L)' 'MLGITKGAIREEMRARVARLSEEERRAASQTMEMALLERPEWKQAPVVGLYLSLTDEPQTRGLLQMGLDAGKKVL' A
#
# COMPACT_ATOMS: atom_id res chain seq x y z
N MET A 1 -7.29 -1.95 -33.56
CA MET A 1 -6.98 -2.72 -32.34
C MET A 1 -7.67 -2.03 -31.18
N LEU A 2 -8.86 -2.48 -30.76
CA LEU A 2 -9.54 -1.90 -29.60
C LEU A 2 -8.80 -2.41 -28.36
N GLY A 3 -7.86 -1.61 -27.86
CA GLY A 3 -7.11 -1.92 -26.65
C GLY A 3 -8.05 -2.03 -25.44
N ILE A 4 -7.66 -2.85 -24.46
CA ILE A 4 -8.37 -2.95 -23.19
C ILE A 4 -8.49 -1.54 -22.59
N THR A 5 -9.71 -1.13 -22.23
CA THR A 5 -9.94 0.21 -21.68
C THR A 5 -9.49 0.27 -20.21
N LYS A 6 -9.10 1.47 -19.73
CA LYS A 6 -8.82 1.69 -18.30
C LYS A 6 -10.00 1.27 -17.41
N GLY A 7 -11.23 1.41 -17.90
CA GLY A 7 -12.44 0.96 -17.20
C GLY A 7 -12.46 -0.55 -17.00
N ALA A 8 -12.23 -1.31 -18.07
CA ALA A 8 -12.19 -2.77 -18.01
C ALA A 8 -11.11 -3.30 -17.04
N ILE A 9 -9.91 -2.69 -17.06
CA ILE A 9 -8.82 -3.07 -16.14
C ILE A 9 -9.19 -2.77 -14.68
N ARG A 10 -9.83 -1.63 -14.40
CA ARG A 10 -10.24 -1.29 -13.03
C ARG A 10 -11.27 -2.28 -12.48
N GLU A 11 -12.25 -2.67 -13.29
CA GLU A 11 -13.23 -3.68 -12.88
C GLU A 11 -12.57 -5.02 -12.56
N GLU A 12 -11.65 -5.47 -13.42
CA GLU A 12 -10.90 -6.70 -13.20
C GLU A 12 -10.07 -6.65 -11.91
N MET A 13 -9.34 -5.54 -11.68
CA MET A 13 -8.52 -5.38 -10.49
C MET A 13 -9.36 -5.33 -9.20
N ARG A 14 -10.49 -4.60 -9.21
CA ARG A 14 -11.44 -4.59 -8.09
C ARG A 14 -11.97 -5.99 -7.79
N ALA A 15 -12.36 -6.74 -8.81
CA ALA A 15 -12.85 -8.10 -8.66
C ALA A 15 -11.79 -9.05 -8.08
N ARG A 16 -10.51 -8.85 -8.43
CA ARG A 16 -9.39 -9.62 -7.86
C ARG A 16 -9.17 -9.29 -6.39
N VAL A 17 -9.13 -8.01 -6.04
CA VAL A 17 -8.96 -7.57 -4.65
C VAL A 17 -10.11 -8.03 -3.77
N ALA A 18 -11.35 -7.96 -4.27
CA ALA A 18 -12.54 -8.39 -3.52
C ALA A 18 -12.56 -9.88 -3.17
N ARG A 19 -11.73 -10.70 -3.82
CA ARG A 19 -11.60 -12.15 -3.53
C ARG A 19 -10.60 -12.43 -2.41
N LEU A 20 -9.80 -11.46 -2.01
CA LEU A 20 -8.86 -11.61 -0.90
C LEU A 20 -9.61 -11.56 0.43
N SER A 21 -9.34 -12.53 1.28
CA SER A 21 -9.70 -12.43 2.69
C SER A 21 -8.95 -11.28 3.37
N GLU A 22 -9.45 -10.84 4.52
CA GLU A 22 -8.76 -9.85 5.33
C GLU A 22 -7.36 -10.32 5.75
N GLU A 23 -7.21 -11.60 6.07
CA GLU A 23 -5.95 -12.18 6.50
C GLU A 23 -4.92 -12.21 5.36
N GLU A 24 -5.31 -12.67 4.17
CA GLU A 24 -4.44 -12.65 2.98
C GLU A 24 -4.01 -11.22 2.64
N ARG A 25 -4.96 -10.27 2.70
CA ARG A 25 -4.65 -8.85 2.47
C ARG A 25 -3.67 -8.32 3.51
N ARG A 26 -3.85 -8.67 4.78
CA ARG A 26 -2.96 -8.26 5.87
C ARG A 26 -1.55 -8.82 5.69
N ALA A 27 -1.42 -10.11 5.39
CA ALA A 27 -0.13 -10.77 5.15
C ALA A 27 0.61 -10.18 3.93
N ALA A 28 -0.12 -9.92 2.84
CA ALA A 28 0.44 -9.25 1.67
C ALA A 28 0.89 -7.82 2.01
N SER A 29 0.09 -7.08 2.79
CA SER A 29 0.44 -5.72 3.23
C SER A 29 1.72 -5.71 4.04
N GLN A 30 1.87 -6.59 5.04
CA GLN A 30 3.07 -6.68 5.87
C GLN A 30 4.34 -6.96 5.03
N THR A 31 4.23 -7.84 4.04
CA THR A 31 5.35 -8.10 3.10
C THR A 31 5.75 -6.84 2.33
N MET A 32 4.77 -6.05 1.87
CA MET A 32 5.02 -4.78 1.18
C MET A 32 5.65 -3.74 2.11
N GLU A 33 5.16 -3.64 3.35
CA GLU A 33 5.73 -2.73 4.36
C GLU A 33 7.21 -3.06 4.59
N MET A 34 7.55 -4.32 4.86
CA MET A 34 8.94 -4.76 5.05
C MET A 34 9.82 -4.42 3.85
N ALA A 35 9.33 -4.66 2.63
CA ALA A 35 10.07 -4.34 1.42
C ALA A 35 10.32 -2.83 1.27
N LEU A 36 9.34 -1.99 1.65
CA LEU A 36 9.46 -0.53 1.62
C LEU A 36 10.47 0.00 2.64
N LEU A 37 10.50 -0.55 3.85
CA LEU A 37 11.43 -0.11 4.91
C LEU A 37 12.90 -0.28 4.50
N GLU A 38 13.19 -1.28 3.67
CA GLU A 38 14.54 -1.53 3.16
C GLU A 38 14.97 -0.58 2.03
N ARG A 39 14.06 0.26 1.53
CA ARG A 39 14.35 1.17 0.44
C ARG A 39 15.17 2.38 0.88
N PRO A 40 16.24 2.75 0.15
CA PRO A 40 16.97 3.99 0.40
C PRO A 40 16.05 5.21 0.45
N GLU A 41 15.03 5.25 -0.41
CA GLU A 41 14.03 6.31 -0.48
C GLU A 41 13.29 6.47 0.84
N TRP A 42 12.86 5.36 1.46
CA TRP A 42 12.25 5.39 2.79
C TRP A 42 13.25 5.85 3.84
N LYS A 43 14.44 5.26 3.86
CA LYS A 43 15.47 5.55 4.88
C LYS A 43 15.88 7.02 4.87
N GLN A 44 16.05 7.61 3.68
CA GLN A 44 16.55 8.98 3.50
C GLN A 44 15.46 10.06 3.56
N ALA A 45 14.18 9.72 3.36
CA ALA A 45 13.11 10.71 3.36
C ALA A 45 12.84 11.25 4.78
N PRO A 46 12.98 12.57 5.03
CA PRO A 46 12.60 13.18 6.31
C PRO A 46 11.09 13.42 6.43
N VAL A 47 10.38 13.41 5.30
CA VAL A 47 8.93 13.60 5.21
C VAL A 47 8.37 12.49 4.31
N VAL A 48 7.29 11.85 4.73
CA VAL A 48 6.60 10.80 3.96
C VAL A 48 5.12 11.14 3.87
N GLY A 49 4.57 11.06 2.66
CA GLY A 49 3.12 11.16 2.44
C GLY A 49 2.51 9.76 2.41
N LEU A 50 1.56 9.50 3.30
CA LEU A 50 0.91 8.20 3.43
C LEU A 50 -0.61 8.38 3.40
N TYR A 51 -1.31 7.46 2.74
CA TYR A 51 -2.77 7.44 2.75
C TYR A 51 -3.30 6.55 3.88
N LEU A 52 -4.52 6.84 4.35
CA LEU A 52 -5.26 5.96 5.25
C LEU A 52 -6.01 4.91 4.43
N SER A 53 -5.56 3.66 4.51
CA SER A 53 -6.09 2.58 3.67
C SER A 53 -7.60 2.35 3.82
N LEU A 54 -8.26 2.19 2.69
CA LEU A 54 -9.60 1.63 2.58
C LEU A 54 -9.57 0.08 2.58
N THR A 55 -10.75 -0.54 2.57
CA THR A 55 -10.90 -1.99 2.68
C THR A 55 -10.35 -2.77 1.49
N ASP A 56 -10.22 -2.14 0.34
CA ASP A 56 -9.71 -2.67 -0.93
C ASP A 56 -8.28 -2.22 -1.26
N GLU A 57 -7.55 -1.70 -0.27
CA GLU A 57 -6.18 -1.23 -0.42
C GLU A 57 -5.21 -2.01 0.48
N PRO A 58 -3.90 -2.02 0.17
CA PRO A 58 -2.88 -2.44 1.11
C PRO A 58 -2.99 -1.67 2.41
N GLN A 59 -2.85 -2.34 3.55
CA GLN A 59 -2.87 -1.71 4.86
C GLN A 59 -1.55 -0.95 5.08
N THR A 60 -1.64 0.35 5.37
CA THR A 60 -0.49 1.26 5.56
C THR A 60 -0.31 1.70 7.01
N ARG A 61 -1.13 1.20 7.94
CA ARG A 61 -1.10 1.63 9.35
C ARG A 61 0.26 1.34 10.02
N GLY A 62 0.93 0.25 9.63
CA GLY A 62 2.28 -0.04 10.10
C GLY A 62 3.27 1.03 9.63
N LEU A 63 3.21 1.43 8.35
CA LEU A 63 4.05 2.50 7.81
C LEU A 63 3.83 3.85 8.50
N LEU A 64 2.59 4.20 8.86
CA LEU A 64 2.31 5.43 9.62
C LEU A 64 3.07 5.43 10.95
N GLN A 65 2.96 4.34 11.71
CA GLN A 65 3.63 4.21 13.00
C GLN A 65 5.16 4.21 12.85
N MET A 66 5.68 3.41 11.92
CA MET A 66 7.12 3.30 11.68
C MET A 66 7.73 4.62 11.18
N GLY A 67 6.97 5.42 10.41
CA GLY A 67 7.38 6.75 10.00
C GLY A 67 7.54 7.69 11.20
N LEU A 68 6.55 7.70 12.10
CA LEU A 68 6.59 8.49 13.33
C LEU A 68 7.73 8.05 14.26
N ASP A 69 7.91 6.75 14.46
CA ASP A 69 8.97 6.18 15.31
C ASP A 69 10.38 6.50 14.78
N ALA A 70 10.53 6.57 13.45
CA ALA A 70 11.77 6.97 12.79
C ALA A 70 11.99 8.49 12.78
N GLY A 71 11.15 9.28 13.45
CA GLY A 71 11.24 10.74 13.52
C GLY A 71 10.92 11.46 12.22
N LYS A 72 10.22 10.80 11.28
CA LYS A 72 9.81 11.40 10.02
C LYS A 72 8.55 12.23 10.23
N LYS A 73 8.38 13.28 9.43
CA LYS A 73 7.09 13.97 9.31
C LYS A 73 6.16 13.13 8.44
N VAL A 74 5.05 12.67 9.00
CA VAL A 74 4.01 11.95 8.26
C VAL A 74 2.91 12.94 7.84
N LEU A 75 2.60 12.96 6.54
CA LEU A 75 1.55 13.76 5.92
C LEU A 75 0.41 12.89 5.42
#